data_AF-A0AA37A9H9-F1
#
_entry.id   AF-A0AA37A9H9-F1
#
_cell.length_a   1.000
_cell.length_b   1.000
_cell.length_c   1.000
_cell.angle_alpha   90.00
_cell.angle_beta   90.00
_cell.angle_gamma   90.00
#
_symmetry.space_group_name_H-M   'P 1'
#
loop_
_entity.id
_entity.type
_entity.pdbx_description
1 polymer ?
#
loop_
_entity_poly.entity_id
_entity_poly.type
_entity_poly.pdbx_seq_one_letter_code
_entity_poly.pdbx_strand_id
1 'polypeptide(L)' 'MIKSGNRYLRYYLPEAANSARRCDSELRRYYVLKFKEVNKYQHKRTLALTARKLVRLVFRLLKDQRLYIPPEG' A
#
# COMPACT_ATOMS: atom_id res chain seq x y z
N MET A 1 -6.85 12.90 6.86
CA MET A 1 -6.65 12.58 5.43
C MET A 1 -6.46 13.90 4.73
N ILE A 2 -5.40 14.07 3.94
CA ILE A 2 -5.13 15.35 3.25
C ILE A 2 -6.34 15.67 2.36
N LYS A 3 -6.91 16.88 2.50
CA LYS A 3 -8.12 17.26 1.77
C LYS A 3 -7.86 17.58 0.29
N SER A 4 -6.61 17.87 -0.08
CA SER A 4 -6.16 18.07 -1.46
C SER A 4 -5.85 16.75 -2.20
N GLY A 5 -5.71 16.85 -3.52
CA GLY A 5 -5.42 15.73 -4.42
C GLY A 5 -6.65 15.16 -5.14
N ASN A 6 -6.41 14.34 -6.16
CA ASN A 6 -7.45 13.78 -7.01
C ASN A 6 -8.40 12.85 -6.22
N ARG A 7 -9.72 13.09 -6.31
CA ARG A 7 -10.75 12.34 -5.59
C ARG A 7 -10.72 10.85 -5.91
N TYR A 8 -10.55 10.49 -7.18
CA TYR A 8 -10.53 9.11 -7.65
C TYR A 8 -9.31 8.37 -7.12
N LEU A 9 -8.12 8.97 -7.23
CA LEU A 9 -6.89 8.34 -6.74
C LEU A 9 -6.92 8.09 -5.22
N ARG A 10 -7.54 8.99 -4.44
CA ARG A 10 -7.70 8.80 -2.99
C ARG A 10 -8.58 7.61 -2.63
N TYR A 11 -9.47 7.19 -3.53
CA TYR A 11 -10.36 6.05 -3.32
C TYR A 11 -9.70 4.75 -3.82
N TYR A 12 -9.25 4.76 -5.08
CA TYR A 12 -8.78 3.55 -5.75
C TYR A 12 -7.40 3.08 -5.31
N LEU A 13 -6.49 3.96 -4.91
CA LEU A 13 -5.16 3.52 -4.45
C LEU A 13 -5.24 2.72 -3.14
N PRO A 14 -6.00 3.17 -2.11
CA PRO A 14 -6.35 2.34 -0.97
C PRO A 14 -7.03 1.02 -1.34
N GLU A 15 -8.02 1.05 -2.23
CA GLU A 15 -8.76 -0.15 -2.66
C GLU A 15 -7.85 -1.18 -3.33
N ALA A 16 -7.01 -0.73 -4.27
CA ALA A 16 -6.00 -1.56 -4.93
C ALA A 16 -5.01 -2.14 -3.92
N ALA A 17 -4.57 -1.36 -2.93
CA ALA A 17 -3.69 -1.84 -1.87
C ALA A 17 -4.35 -2.91 -0.98
N ASN A 18 -5.66 -2.79 -0.73
CA ASN A 18 -6.42 -3.79 0.00
C ASN A 18 -6.56 -5.11 -0.77
N SER A 19 -6.64 -5.04 -2.10
CA SER A 19 -6.60 -6.22 -2.95
C SER A 19 -5.19 -6.83 -2.98
N ALA A 20 -4.17 -6.01 -3.25
CA ALA A 20 -2.78 -6.43 -3.39
C ALA A 20 -2.24 -7.15 -2.14
N ARG A 21 -2.57 -6.69 -0.93
CA ARG A 21 -2.15 -7.37 0.32
C ARG A 21 -2.71 -8.78 0.50
N ARG A 22 -3.67 -9.22 -0.33
CA ARG A 22 -4.19 -10.60 -0.30
C ARG A 22 -3.34 -11.54 -1.14
N CYS A 23 -2.71 -11.02 -2.19
CA CYS A 23 -1.90 -11.78 -3.13
C CYS A 23 -0.40 -11.68 -2.82
N ASP A 24 0.02 -10.60 -2.16
CA ASP A 24 1.41 -10.27 -1.90
C ASP A 24 1.76 -10.41 -0.41
N SER A 25 2.69 -11.29 -0.09
CA SER A 25 3.11 -11.61 1.28
C SER A 25 3.84 -10.44 1.95
N GLU A 26 4.62 -9.66 1.20
CA GLU A 26 5.38 -8.50 1.71
C GLU A 26 4.42 -7.38 2.12
N LEU A 27 3.44 -7.07 1.26
CA LEU A 27 2.41 -6.08 1.54
C LEU A 27 1.50 -6.52 2.69
N ARG A 28 1.19 -7.82 2.79
CA ARG A 28 0.44 -8.38 3.93
C ARG A 28 1.21 -8.22 5.23
N ARG A 29 2.49 -8.60 5.25
CA ARG A 29 3.37 -8.46 6.42
C ARG A 29 3.47 -7.01 6.85
N TYR A 30 3.71 -6.10 5.90
CA TYR A 30 3.77 -4.66 6.18
C TYR A 30 2.45 -4.14 6.76
N TYR A 31 1.31 -4.54 6.19
CA TYR A 31 0.00 -4.18 6.69
C TYR A 31 -0.20 -4.64 8.15
N VAL A 32 0.08 -5.91 8.46
CA VAL A 32 -0.12 -6.46 9.82
C VAL A 32 0.76 -5.74 10.83
N LEU A 33 2.03 -5.50 10.48
CA LEU A 33 2.97 -4.77 11.34
C LEU A 33 2.48 -3.35 11.63
N LYS A 34 2.08 -2.60 10.59
CA LYS A 34 1.55 -1.25 10.73
C LYS A 34 0.17 -1.19 11.36
N PHE A 35 -0.60 -2.27 11.33
CA PHE A 35 -1.88 -2.36 12.04
C PHE A 35 -1.68 -2.36 13.56
N LYS A 36 -0.67 -3.12 14.03
CA LYS A 36 -0.32 -3.21 15.46
C LYS A 36 0.29 -1.91 16.00
N GLU A 37 1.04 -1.18 15.19
CA GLU A 37 1.67 0.09 15.59
C GLU A 37 0.70 1.28 15.71
N VAL A 38 -0.48 1.22 15.06
CA VAL A 38 -1.39 2.36 15.01
C VAL A 38 -2.39 2.33 16.18
N ASN A 39 -2.50 3.44 16.91
CA ASN A 39 -3.38 3.51 18.09
C ASN A 39 -4.85 3.84 17.78
N LYS A 40 -5.14 4.63 16.74
CA LYS A 40 -6.51 5.05 16.35
C LYS A 40 -6.73 4.86 14.86
N TYR A 41 -7.95 4.48 14.47
CA TYR A 41 -8.34 4.27 13.06
C TYR A 41 -7.39 3.32 12.32
N GLN A 42 -6.98 2.25 13.01
CA GLN A 42 -5.98 1.28 12.56
C GLN A 42 -6.20 0.89 11.10
N HIS A 43 -7.37 0.32 10.78
CA HIS A 43 -7.65 -0.14 9.43
C HIS A 43 -7.45 0.94 8.36
N LYS A 44 -8.13 2.10 8.49
CA LYS A 44 -8.02 3.20 7.50
C LYS A 44 -6.59 3.75 7.38
N ARG A 45 -5.88 3.90 8.50
CA ARG A 45 -4.50 4.44 8.52
C ARG A 45 -3.50 3.45 7.93
N THR A 46 -3.55 2.20 8.36
CA THR A 46 -2.68 1.14 7.87
C THR A 46 -2.87 0.94 6.38
N LEU A 47 -4.12 0.93 5.89
CA LEU A 47 -4.42 0.76 4.49
C LEU A 47 -3.91 1.95 3.64
N ALA A 48 -3.97 3.17 4.17
CA ALA A 48 -3.32 4.34 3.54
C ALA A 48 -1.78 4.24 3.53
N LEU A 49 -1.16 3.67 4.57
CA LEU A 49 0.29 3.41 4.60
C LEU A 49 0.69 2.35 3.57
N THR A 50 -0.08 1.25 3.50
CA THR A 50 0.12 0.20 2.49
C THR A 50 -0.03 0.75 1.08
N ALA A 51 -1.03 1.59 0.81
CA ALA A 51 -1.20 2.25 -0.49
C ALA A 51 0.02 3.11 -0.86
N ARG A 52 0.60 3.87 0.10
CA ARG A 52 1.82 4.62 -0.15
C ARG A 52 3.02 3.73 -0.48
N LYS A 53 3.16 2.59 0.21
CA LYS A 53 4.22 1.61 -0.09
C LYS A 53 4.04 1.02 -1.48
N LEU A 54 2.82 0.63 -1.85
CA LEU A 54 2.47 0.11 -3.18
C LEU A 54 2.79 1.12 -4.29
N VAL A 55 2.36 2.38 -4.15
CA VAL A 55 2.63 3.41 -5.15
C VAL A 55 4.12 3.64 -5.36
N ARG A 56 4.90 3.67 -4.27
CA ARG A 56 6.37 3.80 -4.35
C ARG A 56 6.99 2.61 -5.07
N LEU A 57 6.52 1.39 -4.80
CA LEU A 57 6.97 0.18 -5.48
C LEU A 57 6.70 0.29 -6.98
N VAL A 58 5.45 0.54 -7.39
CA VAL A 58 5.07 0.68 -8.81
C VAL A 58 5.89 1.77 -9.48
N PHE A 59 6.05 2.93 -8.84
CA PHE A 59 6.87 4.02 -9.38
C PHE A 59 8.33 3.59 -9.61
N ARG A 60 8.94 2.87 -8.66
CA ARG A 60 10.32 2.36 -8.81
C ARG A 60 10.43 1.34 -9.94
N LEU A 61 9.48 0.39 -10.03
CA LEU A 61 9.48 -0.61 -11.09
C LEU A 61 9.38 0.03 -12.48
N LEU A 62 8.48 1.01 -12.64
CA LEU A 62 8.31 1.74 -13.89
C LEU A 62 9.53 2.58 -14.24
N LYS A 63 10.11 3.27 -13.24
CA LYS A 63 11.31 4.10 -13.42
C LYS A 63 12.51 3.26 -13.84
N ASP A 64 12.68 2.10 -13.22
CA ASP A 64 13.82 1.20 -13.47
C ASP A 64 13.55 0.21 -14.63
N GLN A 65 12.37 0.30 -15.27
CA GLN A 65 11.88 -0.61 -16.32
C GLN A 65 12.04 -2.10 -15.99
N ARG A 66 11.76 -2.47 -14.75
CA ARG A 66 11.92 -3.85 -14.25
C ARG A 66 10.61 -4.46 -13.81
N LEU A 67 10.52 -5.78 -13.95
CA LEU A 67 9.41 -6.56 -13.42
C LEU A 67 9.47 -6.64 -11.90
N TYR A 68 8.31 -6.81 -11.29
CA TYR A 68 8.22 -7.06 -9.85
C TYR A 68 8.76 -8.45 -9.52
N ILE A 69 9.69 -8.51 -8.58
CA ILE A 69 10.21 -9.75 -8.01
C ILE A 69 9.81 -9.75 -6.53
N PRO A 70 8.87 -10.62 -6.12
CA PRO A 70 8.49 -10.71 -4.72
C PRO A 70 9.69 -11.19 -3.89
N PRO A 71 9.89 -10.66 -2.68
CA PRO A 71 10.92 -11.18 -1.79
C PRO A 71 10.60 -12.63 -1.45
N GLU A 72 11.60 -13.51 -1.52
CA GLU A 72 11.47 -14.90 -1.10
C GLU A 72 10.92 -14.94 0.33
N GLY A 73 9.80 -15.66 0.50
CA GLY A 73 8.99 -15.68 1.71
C GLY A 73 9.60 -16.53 2.82
#